data_AF-A0A2P6NEG2-F1
#
_entry.id   AF-A0A2P6NEG2-F1
#
_cell.length_a   1.000
_cell.length_b   1.000
_cell.length_c   1.000
_cell.angle_alpha   90.00
_cell.angle_beta   90.00
_cell.angle_gamma   90.00
#
_symmetry.space_group_name_H-M   'P 1'
#
loop_
_entity.id
_entity.type
_entity.pdbx_description
1 polymer ?
#
loop_
_entity_poly.entity_id
_entity_poly.type
_entity_poly.pdbx_seq_one_letter_code
_entity_poly.pdbx_strand_id
1 'polypeptide(L)'
;MSGIITSHDVTQVILHAVLNRDVEPQVHLNRKRKQSCPESHNTRRKQFALLRSTCKLWKGIGEKTSNVSSPLTTLVDGFTDWLTDDDLYLAVTRRKIDSVRFLLTRRELDPSAQDNRAIMVAARDNYTEMVQLLLSDDRVDPSASNNQLIMISTGRIETMALLLSDPRVDPSANHQRVIRYASQSGCSNTVQLLLADHRVDPSTEDNEAIRKAASDGHHEVVQLLLTDHRVDPSASDNEAIIEAAAQNHTAVVRALLSHPLIDSFARNHMAIRRASKKNRQWEVVTLLSGRELQEAWGLDLYTQTSEMERRNNYGAIEQLLLSHPLADPSVIDNCTIRYASDRGLIKLVQTLMSNPRVDPSARDNEAIRWAARDGRRDMVELLLTDPRVDPSARNSETIRGAAFNLCHEVVELLLTDSRVDPSAEWNAAIRDAALLGRYQMVRLLLADPRVDPSARGNEAFRHAVSHGRHHVLRLLLADPRVDPSEGENEAIRFAEDPGTVRVLLADHRVDPTAQDNRAIERAVQRDHVEVLQLLLSHPLVGPFKQNSNIMRLALQRGHKEIVQLLTDHNEHKSAEEK
;
A
#
# COMPACT_ATOMS: atom_id res chain seq x y z
N MET A 1 -66.98 -49.59 -22.96
CA MET A 1 -65.91 -50.15 -22.10
C MET A 1 -65.43 -51.39 -22.83
N SER A 2 -64.18 -51.54 -23.26
CA SER A 2 -62.89 -51.14 -22.68
C SER A 2 -61.96 -50.54 -23.75
N GLY A 3 -61.65 -49.25 -23.65
CA GLY A 3 -60.66 -48.59 -24.50
C GLY A 3 -59.26 -48.87 -23.96
N ILE A 4 -58.45 -49.62 -24.70
CA ILE A 4 -57.03 -49.77 -24.43
C ILE A 4 -56.34 -48.55 -25.03
N ILE A 5 -55.93 -47.60 -24.20
CA ILE A 5 -55.10 -46.47 -24.62
C ILE A 5 -53.70 -47.04 -24.93
N THR A 6 -53.18 -46.80 -26.13
CA THR A 6 -51.84 -47.31 -26.49
C THR A 6 -50.75 -46.52 -25.76
N SER A 7 -49.57 -47.12 -25.54
CA SER A 7 -48.45 -46.43 -24.88
C SER A 7 -48.01 -45.17 -25.63
N HIS A 8 -48.23 -45.12 -26.95
CA HIS A 8 -47.99 -43.95 -27.79
C HIS A 8 -48.94 -42.80 -27.44
N ASP A 9 -50.24 -43.09 -27.29
CA ASP A 9 -51.27 -42.09 -26.96
C ASP A 9 -51.09 -41.52 -25.53
N VAL A 10 -50.72 -42.36 -24.56
CA VAL A 10 -50.39 -41.90 -23.19
C VAL A 10 -49.14 -41.00 -23.18
N THR A 11 -48.10 -41.37 -23.95
CA THR A 11 -46.86 -40.58 -24.03
C THR A 11 -47.10 -39.25 -24.74
N GLN A 12 -47.94 -39.23 -25.78
CA GLN A 12 -48.32 -38.01 -26.49
C GLN A 12 -49.17 -37.07 -25.61
N VAL A 13 -50.13 -37.60 -24.81
CA VAL A 13 -50.94 -36.80 -23.87
C VAL A 13 -50.10 -36.24 -22.72
N ILE A 14 -49.13 -36.99 -22.19
CA ILE A 14 -48.23 -36.52 -21.14
C ILE A 14 -47.25 -35.47 -21.68
N LEU A 15 -46.65 -35.68 -22.86
CA LEU A 15 -45.82 -34.66 -23.52
C LEU A 15 -46.62 -33.39 -23.83
N HIS A 16 -47.84 -33.52 -24.33
CA HIS A 16 -48.69 -32.37 -24.65
C HIS A 16 -49.16 -31.60 -23.39
N ALA A 17 -49.40 -32.29 -22.27
CA ALA A 17 -49.76 -31.66 -21.00
C ALA A 17 -48.57 -30.99 -20.29
N VAL A 18 -47.34 -31.48 -20.52
CA VAL A 18 -46.12 -30.96 -19.89
C VAL A 18 -45.47 -29.85 -20.74
N LEU A 19 -45.57 -29.93 -22.07
CA LEU A 19 -45.06 -28.88 -22.98
C LEU A 19 -45.97 -27.63 -23.03
N ASN A 20 -47.24 -27.75 -22.66
CA ASN A 20 -48.21 -26.65 -22.65
C ASN A 20 -48.55 -26.12 -21.25
N ARG A 21 -47.89 -26.61 -20.19
CA ARG A 21 -47.89 -25.92 -18.90
C ARG A 21 -46.77 -24.89 -18.93
N ASP A 22 -47.18 -23.63 -18.93
CA ASP A 22 -46.40 -22.38 -19.09
C ASP A 22 -46.30 -21.80 -20.52
N VAL A 23 -47.26 -22.11 -21.40
CA VAL A 23 -47.56 -21.20 -22.53
C VAL A 23 -48.75 -20.31 -22.13
N GLU A 24 -48.46 -19.20 -21.46
CA GLU A 24 -49.40 -18.08 -21.48
C GLU A 24 -49.36 -17.40 -22.86
N PRO A 25 -50.51 -17.13 -23.49
CA PRO A 25 -50.57 -16.53 -24.80
C PRO A 25 -50.48 -15.01 -24.68
N GLN A 26 -49.29 -14.41 -24.74
CA GLN A 26 -49.13 -13.03 -25.24
C GLN A 26 -47.80 -12.84 -25.99
N VAL A 27 -47.90 -12.94 -27.31
CA VAL A 27 -47.00 -12.32 -28.27
C VAL A 27 -47.30 -10.82 -28.27
N HIS A 28 -46.35 -9.99 -27.83
CA HIS A 28 -45.88 -8.83 -28.61
C HIS A 28 -44.68 -8.12 -27.98
N LEU A 29 -43.72 -7.79 -28.86
CA LEU A 29 -42.66 -6.76 -28.73
C LEU A 29 -41.46 -7.07 -27.81
N ASN A 30 -40.41 -7.71 -28.35
CA ASN A 30 -39.32 -6.97 -29.02
C ASN A 30 -38.14 -7.89 -29.38
N ARG A 31 -37.84 -7.92 -30.69
CA ARG A 31 -36.56 -8.38 -31.23
C ARG A 31 -35.43 -7.46 -30.75
N LYS A 32 -34.28 -8.07 -30.47
CA LYS A 32 -32.93 -7.52 -30.22
C LYS A 32 -32.55 -7.32 -28.75
N ARG A 33 -31.94 -8.36 -28.16
CA ARG A 33 -30.62 -8.28 -27.50
C ARG A 33 -30.05 -9.68 -27.29
N LYS A 34 -28.82 -9.89 -27.78
CA LYS A 34 -27.98 -11.05 -27.45
C LYS A 34 -27.64 -10.97 -25.96
N GLN A 35 -28.33 -11.75 -25.14
CA GLN A 35 -27.94 -12.10 -23.78
C GLN A 35 -28.50 -13.50 -23.50
N SER A 36 -27.62 -14.47 -23.24
CA SER A 36 -27.98 -15.80 -22.77
C SER A 36 -28.72 -15.65 -21.43
N CYS A 37 -30.02 -15.93 -21.41
CA CYS A 37 -30.86 -15.78 -20.21
C CYS A 37 -30.71 -17.03 -19.31
N PRO A 38 -30.31 -16.89 -18.03
CA PRO A 38 -30.21 -18.01 -17.09
C PRO A 38 -31.52 -18.80 -16.90
N GLU A 39 -32.67 -18.16 -17.13
CA GLU A 39 -33.99 -18.76 -17.00
C GLU A 39 -34.24 -19.87 -18.04
N SER A 40 -33.77 -19.73 -19.29
CA SER A 40 -34.00 -20.78 -20.31
C SER A 40 -33.20 -22.06 -20.01
N HIS A 41 -32.01 -21.93 -19.41
CA HIS A 41 -31.20 -23.07 -18.97
C HIS A 41 -31.84 -23.81 -17.79
N ASN A 42 -32.52 -23.09 -16.89
CA ASN A 42 -33.20 -23.69 -15.74
C ASN A 42 -34.44 -24.47 -16.18
N THR A 43 -35.19 -23.96 -17.15
CA THR A 43 -36.34 -24.64 -17.76
C THR A 43 -35.92 -25.91 -18.51
N ARG A 44 -34.86 -25.86 -19.34
CA ARG A 44 -34.33 -27.04 -20.04
C ARG A 44 -33.81 -28.11 -19.08
N ARG A 45 -33.19 -27.73 -17.96
CA ARG A 45 -32.73 -28.69 -16.93
C ARG A 45 -33.85 -29.36 -16.17
N LYS A 46 -34.93 -28.63 -15.85
CA LYS A 46 -36.14 -29.22 -15.28
C LYS A 46 -36.75 -30.25 -16.24
N GLN A 47 -36.80 -29.92 -17.54
CA GLN A 47 -37.25 -30.85 -18.58
C GLN A 47 -36.34 -32.09 -18.67
N PHE A 48 -35.01 -31.93 -18.61
CA PHE A 48 -34.05 -33.04 -18.65
C PHE A 48 -34.11 -33.95 -17.41
N ALA A 49 -34.34 -33.39 -16.23
CA ALA A 49 -34.50 -34.15 -14.98
C ALA A 49 -35.79 -34.99 -15.00
N LEU A 50 -36.88 -34.43 -15.54
CA LEU A 50 -38.15 -35.13 -15.74
C LEU A 50 -37.99 -36.26 -16.78
N LEU A 51 -37.25 -36.00 -17.86
CA LEU A 51 -36.98 -36.99 -18.90
C LEU A 51 -36.07 -38.13 -18.42
N ARG A 52 -35.04 -37.84 -17.63
CA ARG A 52 -34.21 -38.89 -16.98
C ARG A 52 -35.02 -39.75 -16.02
N SER A 53 -35.97 -39.16 -15.30
CA SER A 53 -36.83 -39.88 -14.36
C SER A 53 -37.78 -40.81 -15.11
N THR A 54 -38.32 -40.36 -16.25
CA THR A 54 -39.16 -41.18 -17.13
C THR A 54 -38.36 -42.26 -17.87
N CYS A 55 -37.14 -42.00 -18.34
CA CYS A 55 -36.25 -43.03 -18.91
C CYS A 55 -35.79 -44.07 -17.86
N LYS A 56 -35.54 -43.67 -16.60
CA LYS A 56 -35.26 -44.60 -15.49
C LYS A 56 -36.45 -45.52 -15.18
N LEU A 57 -37.66 -44.96 -15.19
CA LEU A 57 -38.91 -45.73 -15.08
C LEU A 57 -39.03 -46.73 -16.23
N TRP A 58 -38.71 -46.33 -17.46
CA TRP A 58 -38.74 -47.20 -18.63
C TRP A 58 -37.67 -48.30 -18.63
N LYS A 59 -36.46 -48.01 -18.13
CA LYS A 59 -35.41 -49.03 -17.96
C LYS A 59 -35.87 -50.12 -16.96
N GLY A 60 -36.54 -49.72 -15.88
CA GLY A 60 -37.14 -50.65 -14.91
C GLY A 60 -38.34 -51.44 -15.43
N ILE A 61 -39.04 -50.95 -16.47
CA ILE A 61 -40.14 -51.67 -17.15
C ILE A 61 -39.58 -52.61 -18.24
N GLY A 62 -38.58 -52.16 -19.01
CA GLY A 62 -37.96 -52.93 -20.10
C GLY A 62 -37.12 -54.11 -19.62
N GLU A 63 -36.53 -54.06 -18.42
CA GLU A 63 -35.85 -55.22 -17.81
C GLU A 63 -36.81 -56.38 -17.47
N LYS A 64 -38.14 -56.18 -17.56
CA LYS A 64 -39.15 -57.24 -17.39
C LYS A 64 -39.69 -57.83 -18.69
N THR A 65 -39.29 -57.33 -19.86
CA THR A 65 -39.73 -57.85 -21.17
C THR A 65 -38.53 -57.97 -22.10
N SER A 66 -38.12 -59.21 -22.38
CA SER A 66 -36.91 -59.56 -23.12
C SER A 66 -36.96 -59.20 -24.62
N ASN A 67 -35.77 -58.90 -25.14
CA ASN A 67 -35.32 -58.97 -26.54
C ASN A 67 -36.04 -58.13 -27.61
N VAL A 68 -35.76 -56.81 -27.63
CA VAL A 68 -35.55 -56.04 -28.88
C VAL A 68 -34.53 -54.92 -28.60
N SER A 69 -33.67 -54.60 -29.57
CA SER A 69 -32.74 -53.46 -29.52
C SER A 69 -33.48 -52.18 -29.11
N SER A 70 -33.02 -51.57 -28.02
CA SER A 70 -33.75 -50.52 -27.31
C SER A 70 -33.91 -49.23 -28.14
N PRO A 71 -35.12 -48.61 -28.18
CA PRO A 71 -35.33 -47.26 -28.71
C PRO A 71 -34.65 -46.15 -27.87
N LEU A 72 -34.05 -46.48 -26.72
CA LEU A 72 -33.44 -45.52 -25.80
C LEU A 72 -32.14 -44.92 -26.32
N THR A 73 -31.36 -45.63 -27.13
CA THR A 73 -30.08 -45.11 -27.67
C THR A 73 -30.32 -43.99 -28.68
N THR A 74 -31.26 -44.17 -29.61
CA THR A 74 -31.64 -43.13 -30.58
C THR A 74 -32.37 -41.95 -29.95
N LEU A 75 -33.11 -42.15 -28.85
CA LEU A 75 -33.76 -41.06 -28.12
C LEU A 75 -32.73 -40.17 -27.40
N VAL A 76 -31.70 -40.76 -26.78
CA VAL A 76 -30.65 -40.04 -26.05
C VAL A 76 -29.78 -39.18 -26.97
N ASP A 77 -29.52 -39.65 -28.20
CA ASP A 77 -28.78 -38.89 -29.22
C ASP A 77 -29.57 -37.70 -29.78
N GLY A 78 -30.91 -37.65 -29.64
CA GLY A 78 -31.72 -36.49 -30.03
C GLY A 78 -31.70 -35.32 -29.03
N PHE A 79 -31.23 -35.55 -27.79
CA PHE A 79 -31.20 -34.51 -26.74
C PHE A 79 -29.83 -33.85 -26.58
N THR A 80 -28.81 -34.33 -27.28
CA THR A 80 -27.46 -33.74 -27.24
C THR A 80 -27.40 -32.36 -27.88
N ASP A 81 -28.31 -32.06 -28.83
CA ASP A 81 -28.48 -30.75 -29.47
C ASP A 81 -28.89 -29.62 -28.49
N TRP A 82 -29.27 -29.97 -27.26
CA TRP A 82 -29.64 -28.99 -26.22
C TRP A 82 -28.50 -28.62 -25.28
N LEU A 83 -27.40 -29.37 -25.31
CA LEU A 83 -26.22 -29.08 -24.51
C LEU A 83 -25.41 -27.97 -25.17
N THR A 84 -24.86 -27.09 -24.34
CA THR A 84 -24.07 -25.94 -24.78
C THR A 84 -22.72 -25.90 -24.07
N ASP A 85 -21.77 -25.12 -24.57
CA ASP A 85 -20.48 -24.92 -23.91
C ASP A 85 -20.64 -24.34 -22.49
N ASP A 86 -21.74 -23.62 -22.23
CA ASP A 86 -22.11 -23.14 -20.89
C ASP A 86 -22.41 -24.29 -19.91
N ASP A 87 -22.92 -25.44 -20.38
CA ASP A 87 -23.13 -26.62 -19.56
C ASP A 87 -21.80 -27.32 -19.23
N LEU A 88 -20.85 -27.33 -20.17
CA LEU A 88 -19.48 -27.78 -19.93
C LEU A 88 -18.79 -26.89 -18.90
N TYR A 89 -18.85 -25.56 -19.08
CA TYR A 89 -18.35 -24.59 -18.11
C TYR A 89 -18.99 -24.78 -16.73
N LEU A 90 -20.30 -25.02 -16.65
CA LEU A 90 -20.96 -25.25 -15.38
C LEU A 90 -20.54 -26.58 -14.72
N ALA A 91 -20.34 -27.63 -15.50
CA ALA A 91 -19.82 -28.89 -14.98
C ALA A 91 -18.42 -28.73 -14.36
N VAL A 92 -17.57 -27.93 -15.00
CA VAL A 92 -16.23 -27.58 -14.50
C VAL A 92 -16.32 -26.76 -13.21
N THR A 93 -17.09 -25.67 -13.18
CA THR A 93 -17.26 -24.83 -11.97
C THR A 93 -17.87 -25.59 -10.80
N ARG A 94 -18.70 -26.61 -11.06
CA ARG A 94 -19.30 -27.49 -10.04
C ARG A 94 -18.45 -28.71 -9.70
N ARG A 95 -17.22 -28.79 -10.22
CA ARG A 95 -16.24 -29.87 -9.98
C ARG A 95 -16.79 -31.26 -10.31
N LYS A 96 -17.58 -31.39 -11.39
CA LYS A 96 -18.20 -32.67 -11.79
C LYS A 96 -17.36 -33.38 -12.85
N ILE A 97 -16.26 -34.00 -12.42
CA ILE A 97 -15.28 -34.70 -13.29
C ILE A 97 -15.95 -35.65 -14.28
N ASP A 98 -16.83 -36.55 -13.81
CA ASP A 98 -17.52 -37.52 -14.68
C ASP A 98 -18.43 -36.85 -15.71
N SER A 99 -19.06 -35.72 -15.32
CA SER A 99 -19.90 -34.96 -16.23
C SER A 99 -19.05 -34.26 -17.30
N VAL A 100 -17.91 -33.68 -16.91
CA VAL A 100 -16.96 -33.08 -17.86
C VAL A 100 -16.41 -34.15 -18.81
N ARG A 101 -16.01 -35.31 -18.29
CA ARG A 101 -15.53 -36.44 -19.12
C ARG A 101 -16.57 -36.87 -20.16
N PHE A 102 -17.84 -36.99 -19.76
CA PHE A 102 -18.93 -37.28 -20.69
C PHE A 102 -19.12 -36.17 -21.72
N LEU A 103 -19.13 -34.90 -21.30
CA LEU A 103 -19.35 -33.76 -22.18
C LEU A 103 -18.21 -33.60 -23.20
N LEU A 104 -16.96 -33.86 -22.82
CA LEU A 104 -15.81 -33.81 -23.74
C LEU A 104 -15.85 -34.88 -24.84
N THR A 105 -16.56 -36.00 -24.65
CA THR A 105 -16.75 -37.00 -25.73
C THR A 105 -17.60 -36.48 -26.89
N ARG A 106 -18.30 -35.35 -26.70
CA ARG A 106 -19.16 -34.72 -27.71
C ARG A 106 -18.35 -33.69 -28.50
N ARG A 107 -18.27 -33.89 -29.81
CA ARG A 107 -17.45 -33.04 -30.70
C ARG A 107 -18.07 -31.66 -30.92
N GLU A 108 -19.37 -31.54 -30.69
CA GLU A 108 -20.16 -30.32 -30.85
C GLU A 108 -19.90 -29.29 -29.75
N LEU A 109 -19.41 -29.73 -28.58
CA LEU A 109 -19.08 -28.87 -27.45
C LEU A 109 -17.62 -28.45 -27.54
N ASP A 110 -17.36 -27.15 -27.48
CA ASP A 110 -16.03 -26.57 -27.56
C ASP A 110 -15.45 -26.31 -26.15
N PRO A 111 -14.46 -27.09 -25.68
CA PRO A 111 -13.81 -26.85 -24.39
C PRO A 111 -12.96 -25.59 -24.36
N SER A 112 -12.62 -25.02 -25.52
CA SER A 112 -11.89 -23.77 -25.67
C SER A 112 -12.77 -22.51 -25.73
N ALA A 113 -14.10 -22.69 -25.65
CA ALA A 113 -15.06 -21.59 -25.72
C ALA A 113 -14.78 -20.48 -24.69
N GLN A 114 -15.11 -19.24 -25.08
CA GLN A 114 -14.89 -18.04 -24.28
C GLN A 114 -13.42 -17.88 -23.86
N ASP A 115 -12.49 -18.05 -24.80
CA ASP A 115 -11.04 -17.89 -24.58
C ASP A 115 -10.50 -18.82 -23.49
N ASN A 116 -10.81 -20.13 -23.55
CA ASN A 116 -10.37 -21.14 -22.59
C ASN A 116 -10.89 -20.94 -21.16
N ARG A 117 -12.07 -20.35 -20.99
CA ARG A 117 -12.61 -20.03 -19.66
C ARG A 117 -12.75 -21.23 -18.73
N ALA A 118 -13.11 -22.39 -19.27
CA ALA A 118 -13.28 -23.62 -18.50
C ALA A 118 -11.97 -24.02 -17.79
N ILE A 119 -10.87 -24.14 -18.55
CA ILE A 119 -9.57 -24.51 -17.99
C ILE A 119 -8.99 -23.40 -17.10
N MET A 120 -9.20 -22.12 -17.42
CA MET A 120 -8.78 -21.01 -16.55
C MET A 120 -9.41 -21.07 -15.15
N VAL A 121 -10.71 -21.39 -15.05
CA VAL A 121 -11.38 -21.52 -13.75
C VAL A 121 -10.88 -22.74 -12.99
N ALA A 122 -10.69 -23.88 -13.67
CA ALA A 122 -10.14 -25.08 -13.04
C ALA A 122 -8.73 -24.84 -12.47
N ALA A 123 -7.89 -24.12 -13.22
CA ALA A 123 -6.53 -23.79 -12.82
C ALA A 123 -6.47 -22.80 -11.65
N ARG A 124 -7.29 -21.73 -11.67
CA ARG A 124 -7.37 -20.74 -10.58
C ARG A 124 -7.73 -21.37 -9.24
N ASP A 125 -8.66 -22.33 -9.29
CA ASP A 125 -9.18 -23.02 -8.12
C ASP A 125 -8.32 -24.23 -7.69
N ASN A 126 -7.18 -24.47 -8.38
CA ASN A 126 -6.26 -25.60 -8.16
C ASN A 126 -6.90 -26.99 -8.27
N TYR A 127 -7.81 -27.18 -9.24
CA TYR A 127 -8.39 -28.50 -9.51
C TYR A 127 -7.53 -29.27 -10.52
N THR A 128 -6.39 -29.77 -10.07
CA THR A 128 -5.38 -30.41 -10.93
C THR A 128 -5.94 -31.53 -11.79
N GLU A 129 -6.80 -32.39 -11.25
CA GLU A 129 -7.45 -33.48 -12.01
C GLU A 129 -8.36 -32.94 -13.14
N MET A 130 -9.08 -31.83 -12.88
CA MET A 130 -9.91 -31.17 -13.88
C MET A 130 -9.06 -30.50 -14.96
N VAL A 131 -7.96 -29.85 -14.57
CA VAL A 131 -7.02 -29.25 -15.51
C VAL A 131 -6.41 -30.34 -16.40
N GLN A 132 -5.98 -31.46 -15.82
CA GLN A 132 -5.44 -32.60 -16.56
C GLN A 132 -6.47 -33.18 -17.53
N LEU A 133 -7.73 -33.32 -17.10
CA LEU A 133 -8.81 -33.80 -17.96
C LEU A 133 -9.05 -32.84 -19.14
N LEU A 134 -9.07 -31.53 -18.90
CA LEU A 134 -9.27 -30.55 -19.97
C LEU A 134 -8.07 -30.48 -20.92
N LEU A 135 -6.84 -30.58 -20.43
CA LEU A 135 -5.63 -30.60 -21.26
C LEU A 135 -5.52 -31.87 -22.11
N SER A 136 -6.15 -32.97 -21.72
CA SER A 136 -6.20 -34.20 -22.52
C SER A 136 -7.03 -34.08 -23.79
N ASP A 137 -7.83 -33.02 -23.92
CA ASP A 137 -8.54 -32.69 -25.15
C ASP A 137 -7.65 -31.77 -26.01
N ASP A 138 -7.25 -32.25 -27.19
CA ASP A 138 -6.35 -31.53 -28.11
C ASP A 138 -6.88 -30.16 -28.55
N ARG A 139 -8.20 -29.93 -28.44
CA ARG A 139 -8.83 -28.64 -28.77
C ARG A 139 -8.51 -27.54 -27.74
N VAL A 140 -8.09 -27.92 -26.54
CA VAL A 140 -7.67 -26.95 -25.51
C VAL A 140 -6.22 -26.59 -25.75
N ASP A 141 -5.98 -25.39 -26.29
CA ASP A 141 -4.64 -24.83 -26.43
C ASP A 141 -4.23 -24.09 -25.14
N PRO A 142 -3.33 -24.63 -24.31
CA PRO A 142 -2.94 -23.98 -23.06
C PRO A 142 -2.13 -22.69 -23.25
N SER A 143 -1.65 -22.41 -24.47
CA SER A 143 -0.89 -21.19 -24.80
C SER A 143 -1.78 -20.00 -25.20
N ALA A 144 -3.08 -20.23 -25.35
CA ALA A 144 -4.04 -19.21 -25.75
C ALA A 144 -4.04 -17.96 -24.84
N SER A 145 -4.53 -16.85 -25.37
CA SER A 145 -4.62 -15.56 -24.68
C SER A 145 -3.28 -15.06 -24.13
N ASN A 146 -2.18 -15.31 -24.84
CA ASN A 146 -0.81 -14.97 -24.42
C ASN A 146 -0.37 -15.72 -23.15
N ASN A 147 -0.57 -17.05 -23.10
CA ASN A 147 -0.20 -17.90 -21.97
C ASN A 147 -0.80 -17.45 -20.62
N GLN A 148 -2.06 -16.99 -20.61
CA GLN A 148 -2.74 -16.59 -19.35
C GLN A 148 -2.92 -17.76 -18.38
N LEU A 149 -2.98 -18.99 -18.88
CA LEU A 149 -3.18 -20.18 -18.06
C LEU A 149 -2.03 -20.41 -17.07
N ILE A 150 -0.77 -20.29 -17.52
CA ILE A 150 0.38 -20.44 -16.61
C ILE A 150 0.43 -19.29 -15.59
N MET A 151 0.02 -18.08 -15.99
CA MET A 151 -0.03 -16.91 -15.09
C MET A 151 -1.04 -17.10 -13.95
N ILE A 152 -2.28 -17.53 -14.26
CA ILE A 152 -3.33 -17.71 -13.25
C ILE A 152 -3.04 -18.88 -12.29
N SER A 153 -2.16 -19.80 -12.70
CA SER A 153 -1.65 -20.91 -11.88
C SER A 153 -0.48 -20.52 -10.98
N THR A 154 -0.03 -19.26 -10.98
CA THR A 154 0.99 -18.80 -10.04
C THR A 154 0.53 -19.01 -8.60
N GLY A 155 1.36 -19.64 -7.77
CA GLY A 155 1.01 -20.03 -6.39
C GLY A 155 0.20 -21.33 -6.29
N ARG A 156 -0.13 -21.99 -7.40
CA ARG A 156 -0.80 -23.31 -7.47
C ARG A 156 0.21 -24.36 -7.90
N ILE A 157 0.92 -24.97 -6.95
CA ILE A 157 2.14 -25.75 -7.23
C ILE A 157 1.86 -26.99 -8.08
N GLU A 158 0.81 -27.75 -7.77
CA GLU A 158 0.46 -28.95 -8.53
C GLU A 158 -0.01 -28.61 -9.94
N THR A 159 -0.82 -27.56 -10.08
CA THR A 159 -1.28 -27.09 -11.39
C THR A 159 -0.11 -26.51 -12.20
N MET A 160 0.79 -25.76 -11.59
CA MET A 160 1.99 -25.22 -12.25
C MET A 160 2.90 -26.35 -12.75
N ALA A 161 3.17 -27.36 -11.91
CA ALA A 161 3.97 -28.51 -12.31
C ALA A 161 3.33 -29.30 -13.47
N LEU A 162 2.00 -29.48 -13.42
CA LEU A 162 1.24 -30.10 -14.51
C LEU A 162 1.39 -29.30 -15.82
N LEU A 163 1.22 -27.98 -15.76
CA LEU A 163 1.32 -27.10 -16.94
C LEU A 163 2.74 -27.07 -17.51
N LEU A 164 3.78 -26.96 -16.68
CA LEU A 164 5.17 -26.96 -17.15
C LEU A 164 5.55 -28.29 -17.82
N SER A 165 4.91 -29.39 -17.43
CA SER A 165 5.10 -30.72 -18.05
C SER A 165 4.43 -30.85 -19.42
N ASP A 166 3.45 -29.99 -19.75
CA ASP A 166 2.81 -29.98 -21.07
C ASP A 166 3.70 -29.19 -22.06
N PRO A 167 4.19 -29.82 -23.15
CA PRO A 167 5.09 -29.17 -24.10
C PRO A 167 4.44 -28.01 -24.86
N ARG A 168 3.11 -27.91 -24.87
CA ARG A 168 2.38 -26.79 -25.50
C ARG A 168 2.42 -25.52 -24.66
N VAL A 169 2.75 -25.61 -23.38
CA VAL A 169 2.89 -24.45 -22.49
C VAL A 169 4.27 -23.84 -22.69
N ASP A 170 4.32 -22.56 -23.01
CA ASP A 170 5.57 -21.80 -23.11
C ASP A 170 5.74 -20.87 -21.88
N PRO A 171 6.59 -21.25 -20.90
CA PRO A 171 6.86 -20.41 -19.75
C PRO A 171 7.73 -19.17 -20.07
N SER A 172 8.34 -19.12 -21.26
CA SER A 172 9.18 -17.98 -21.69
C SER A 172 8.38 -16.82 -22.32
N ALA A 173 7.10 -17.05 -22.60
CA ALA A 173 6.24 -16.09 -23.28
C ALA A 173 6.11 -14.73 -22.57
N ASN A 174 5.82 -13.68 -23.35
CA ASN A 174 5.69 -12.29 -22.91
C ASN A 174 6.92 -11.78 -22.12
N HIS A 175 8.13 -12.04 -22.61
CA HIS A 175 9.36 -11.68 -21.89
C HIS A 175 9.38 -12.29 -20.48
N GLN A 176 9.11 -13.60 -20.41
CA GLN A 176 9.18 -14.38 -19.17
C GLN A 176 8.36 -13.80 -18.03
N ARG A 177 7.16 -13.31 -18.35
CA ARG A 177 6.31 -12.60 -17.39
C ARG A 177 5.94 -13.46 -16.18
N VAL A 178 5.90 -14.79 -16.34
CA VAL A 178 5.51 -15.72 -15.28
C VAL A 178 6.48 -15.69 -14.10
N ILE A 179 7.81 -15.72 -14.33
CA ILE A 179 8.78 -15.69 -13.24
C ILE A 179 8.79 -14.32 -12.57
N ARG A 180 8.71 -13.23 -13.34
CA ARG A 180 8.62 -11.87 -12.79
C ARG A 180 7.39 -11.69 -11.89
N TYR A 181 6.23 -12.20 -12.33
CA TYR A 181 4.99 -12.12 -11.55
C TYR A 181 5.01 -13.03 -10.32
N ALA A 182 5.55 -14.25 -10.43
CA ALA A 182 5.74 -15.15 -9.30
C ALA A 182 6.67 -14.53 -8.24
N SER A 183 7.74 -13.86 -8.70
CA SER A 183 8.68 -13.15 -7.83
C SER A 183 8.05 -11.93 -7.15
N GLN A 184 7.27 -11.13 -7.88
CA GLN A 184 6.51 -10.00 -7.32
C GLN A 184 5.44 -10.46 -6.32
N SER A 185 4.83 -11.62 -6.54
CA SER A 185 3.78 -12.18 -5.68
C SER A 185 4.32 -12.99 -4.50
N GLY A 186 5.64 -13.12 -4.35
CA GLY A 186 6.26 -13.89 -3.26
C GLY A 186 6.04 -15.41 -3.35
N CYS A 187 5.71 -15.95 -4.53
CA CYS A 187 5.39 -17.35 -4.72
C CYS A 187 6.67 -18.20 -4.85
N SER A 188 7.44 -18.35 -3.77
CA SER A 188 8.75 -19.03 -3.73
C SER A 188 8.75 -20.43 -4.35
N ASN A 189 7.77 -21.28 -4.02
CA ASN A 189 7.65 -22.62 -4.61
C ASN A 189 7.40 -22.58 -6.13
N THR A 190 6.66 -21.58 -6.63
CA THR A 190 6.47 -21.39 -8.08
C THR A 190 7.76 -20.92 -8.73
N VAL A 191 8.49 -19.96 -8.11
CA VAL A 191 9.80 -19.52 -8.60
C VAL A 191 10.77 -20.69 -8.65
N GLN A 192 10.81 -21.54 -7.63
CA GLN A 192 11.66 -22.74 -7.60
C GLN A 192 11.34 -23.70 -8.76
N LEU A 193 10.06 -23.97 -9.03
CA LEU A 193 9.65 -24.80 -10.17
C LEU A 193 10.05 -24.17 -11.50
N LEU A 194 9.87 -22.85 -11.66
CA LEU A 194 10.21 -22.14 -12.87
C LEU A 194 11.73 -22.14 -13.12
N LEU A 195 12.55 -21.91 -12.09
CA LEU A 195 14.01 -21.95 -12.20
C LEU A 195 14.54 -23.34 -12.59
N ALA A 196 13.83 -24.41 -12.24
CA ALA A 196 14.16 -25.77 -12.66
C ALA A 196 13.84 -26.05 -14.14
N ASP A 197 12.98 -25.25 -14.78
CA ASP A 197 12.68 -25.36 -16.21
C ASP A 197 13.71 -24.58 -17.03
N HIS A 198 14.49 -25.30 -17.84
CA HIS A 198 15.53 -24.73 -18.71
C HIS A 198 15.04 -23.65 -19.69
N ARG A 199 13.73 -23.61 -20.00
CA ARG A 199 13.14 -22.59 -20.88
C ARG A 199 12.97 -21.23 -20.18
N VAL A 200 13.08 -21.19 -18.85
CA VAL A 200 12.99 -19.97 -18.05
C VAL A 200 14.39 -19.45 -17.80
N ASP A 201 14.64 -18.21 -18.21
CA ASP A 201 15.80 -17.40 -17.89
C ASP A 201 15.43 -16.20 -16.98
N PRO A 202 15.84 -16.23 -15.70
CA PRO A 202 15.50 -15.21 -14.70
C PRO A 202 16.21 -13.86 -14.92
N SER A 203 17.17 -13.77 -15.85
CA SER A 203 17.96 -12.56 -16.10
C SER A 203 17.28 -11.53 -17.01
N THR A 204 16.14 -11.89 -17.61
CA THR A 204 15.39 -11.03 -18.53
C THR A 204 14.91 -9.71 -17.92
N GLU A 205 14.73 -8.69 -18.78
CA GLU A 205 14.31 -7.34 -18.41
C GLU A 205 15.22 -6.72 -17.32
N ASP A 206 16.54 -6.84 -17.49
CA ASP A 206 17.55 -6.43 -16.51
C ASP A 206 17.28 -7.03 -15.11
N ASN A 207 17.16 -8.36 -15.07
CA ASN A 207 16.89 -9.13 -13.86
C ASN A 207 15.66 -8.60 -13.09
N GLU A 208 14.57 -8.25 -13.78
CA GLU A 208 13.39 -7.67 -13.13
C GLU A 208 12.79 -8.59 -12.06
N ALA A 209 12.94 -9.91 -12.20
CA ALA A 209 12.47 -10.87 -11.19
C ALA A 209 13.06 -10.60 -9.80
N ILE A 210 14.38 -10.41 -9.67
CA ILE A 210 15.00 -10.13 -8.36
C ILE A 210 14.70 -8.70 -7.90
N ARG A 211 14.62 -7.73 -8.82
CA ARG A 211 14.25 -6.34 -8.48
C ARG A 211 12.84 -6.26 -7.91
N LYS A 212 11.86 -6.95 -8.49
CA LYS A 212 10.47 -7.00 -7.97
C LYS A 212 10.37 -7.73 -6.64
N ALA A 213 11.04 -8.88 -6.51
CA ALA A 213 11.10 -9.60 -5.24
C ALA A 213 11.70 -8.74 -4.12
N ALA A 214 12.76 -7.98 -4.44
CA ALA A 214 13.43 -7.11 -3.50
C ALA A 214 12.60 -5.87 -3.11
N SER A 215 11.94 -5.24 -4.09
CA SER A 215 11.02 -4.12 -3.88
C SER A 215 9.85 -4.49 -2.97
N ASP A 216 9.30 -5.70 -3.13
CA ASP A 216 8.09 -6.13 -2.41
C ASP A 216 8.42 -6.95 -1.14
N GLY A 217 9.71 -7.17 -0.87
CA GLY A 217 10.20 -7.72 0.40
C GLY A 217 10.20 -9.24 0.51
N HIS A 218 10.11 -9.95 -0.61
CA HIS A 218 10.02 -11.41 -0.65
C HIS A 218 11.39 -12.08 -0.46
N HIS A 219 11.83 -12.16 0.80
CA HIS A 219 13.14 -12.66 1.19
C HIS A 219 13.46 -14.07 0.63
N GLU A 220 12.54 -15.02 0.73
CA GLU A 220 12.73 -16.39 0.25
C GLU A 220 12.91 -16.45 -1.27
N VAL A 221 12.17 -15.60 -2.01
CA VAL A 221 12.31 -15.49 -3.47
C VAL A 221 13.68 -14.91 -3.82
N VAL A 222 14.12 -13.85 -3.12
CA VAL A 222 15.44 -13.26 -3.35
C VAL A 222 16.54 -14.29 -3.09
N GLN A 223 16.45 -15.07 -2.01
CA GLN A 223 17.39 -16.16 -1.73
C GLN A 223 17.41 -17.20 -2.86
N LEU A 224 16.25 -17.67 -3.32
CA LEU A 224 16.17 -18.61 -4.44
C LEU A 224 16.81 -18.04 -5.71
N LEU A 225 16.50 -16.80 -6.08
CA LEU A 225 17.08 -16.16 -7.26
C LEU A 225 18.60 -15.99 -7.15
N LEU A 226 19.12 -15.63 -5.97
CA LEU A 226 20.56 -15.50 -5.74
C LEU A 226 21.32 -16.84 -5.85
N THR A 227 20.64 -17.99 -5.73
CA THR A 227 21.26 -19.30 -5.98
C THR A 227 21.41 -19.64 -7.47
N ASP A 228 20.68 -18.97 -8.36
CA ASP A 228 20.80 -19.18 -9.80
C ASP A 228 21.91 -18.28 -10.37
N HIS A 229 22.99 -18.91 -10.86
CA HIS A 229 24.15 -18.25 -11.45
C HIS A 229 23.86 -17.28 -12.61
N ARG A 230 22.69 -17.38 -13.25
CA ARG A 230 22.28 -16.47 -14.33
C ARG A 230 21.77 -15.13 -13.80
N VAL A 231 21.40 -15.06 -12.52
CA VAL A 231 20.87 -13.85 -11.92
C VAL A 231 22.01 -12.90 -11.55
N ASP A 232 21.95 -11.69 -12.09
CA ASP A 232 22.80 -10.59 -11.67
C ASP A 232 22.02 -9.64 -10.74
N PRO A 233 22.27 -9.68 -9.42
CA PRO A 233 21.58 -8.81 -8.47
C PRO A 233 22.03 -7.34 -8.55
N SER A 234 23.11 -7.05 -9.28
CA SER A 234 23.62 -5.69 -9.50
C SER A 234 22.99 -4.98 -10.71
N ALA A 235 22.13 -5.67 -11.47
CA ALA A 235 21.46 -5.13 -12.64
C ALA A 235 20.67 -3.84 -12.34
N SER A 236 20.56 -2.97 -13.37
CA SER A 236 19.94 -1.64 -13.25
C SER A 236 20.60 -0.79 -12.14
N ASP A 237 21.93 -0.77 -12.10
CA ASP A 237 22.74 -0.03 -11.12
C ASP A 237 22.37 -0.35 -9.66
N ASN A 238 22.33 -1.63 -9.30
CA ASN A 238 22.01 -2.13 -7.96
C ASN A 238 20.60 -1.73 -7.46
N GLU A 239 19.63 -1.62 -8.37
CA GLU A 239 18.26 -1.21 -8.01
C GLU A 239 17.59 -2.14 -6.99
N ALA A 240 17.90 -3.44 -7.02
CA ALA A 240 17.35 -4.41 -6.07
C ALA A 240 17.63 -4.02 -4.60
N ILE A 241 18.88 -3.66 -4.25
CA ILE A 241 19.22 -3.25 -2.88
C ILE A 241 18.69 -1.85 -2.57
N ILE A 242 18.63 -0.96 -3.55
CA ILE A 242 18.09 0.40 -3.38
C ILE A 242 16.60 0.36 -3.03
N GLU A 243 15.79 -0.42 -3.76
CA GLU A 243 14.35 -0.53 -3.50
C GLU A 243 14.07 -1.30 -2.22
N ALA A 244 14.80 -2.39 -1.95
CA ALA A 244 14.71 -3.10 -0.67
C ALA A 244 15.01 -2.17 0.52
N ALA A 245 16.03 -1.31 0.39
CA ALA A 245 16.36 -0.32 1.40
C ALA A 245 15.27 0.76 1.55
N ALA A 246 14.74 1.26 0.43
CA ALA A 246 13.68 2.27 0.40
C ALA A 246 12.33 1.78 0.99
N GLN A 247 12.10 0.47 1.01
CA GLN A 247 10.91 -0.16 1.60
C GLN A 247 11.15 -0.81 2.97
N ASN A 248 12.37 -0.73 3.51
CA ASN A 248 12.75 -1.30 4.82
C ASN A 248 12.70 -2.84 4.87
N HIS A 249 13.06 -3.51 3.78
CA HIS A 249 13.14 -4.95 3.74
C HIS A 249 14.49 -5.44 4.25
N THR A 250 14.74 -5.32 5.56
CA THR A 250 16.04 -5.64 6.19
C THR A 250 16.57 -7.03 5.80
N ALA A 251 15.72 -8.06 5.82
CA ALA A 251 16.13 -9.43 5.48
C ALA A 251 16.59 -9.56 4.02
N VAL A 252 15.94 -8.83 3.10
CA VAL A 252 16.35 -8.75 1.69
C VAL A 252 17.68 -8.00 1.56
N VAL A 253 17.83 -6.85 2.24
CA VAL A 253 19.09 -6.09 2.20
C VAL A 253 20.26 -6.93 2.70
N ARG A 254 20.08 -7.69 3.80
CA ARG A 254 21.11 -8.62 4.30
C ARG A 254 21.44 -9.72 3.28
N ALA A 255 20.42 -10.29 2.63
CA ALA A 255 20.63 -11.29 1.58
C ALA A 255 21.44 -10.74 0.42
N LEU A 256 21.07 -9.55 -0.09
CA LEU A 256 21.77 -8.91 -1.21
C LEU A 256 23.21 -8.54 -0.84
N LEU A 257 23.45 -7.97 0.34
CA LEU A 257 24.80 -7.60 0.81
C LEU A 257 25.76 -8.79 0.94
N SER A 258 25.24 -10.02 1.03
CA SER A 258 26.06 -11.23 1.05
C SER A 258 26.58 -11.64 -0.34
N HIS A 259 26.00 -11.08 -1.41
CA HIS A 259 26.39 -11.37 -2.78
C HIS A 259 27.54 -10.46 -3.24
N PRO A 260 28.61 -11.00 -3.86
CA PRO A 260 29.82 -10.24 -4.18
C PRO A 260 29.63 -9.15 -5.25
N LEU A 261 28.63 -9.27 -6.12
CA LEU A 261 28.34 -8.26 -7.14
C LEU A 261 27.61 -7.02 -6.61
N ILE A 262 27.07 -7.09 -5.38
CA ILE A 262 26.30 -5.96 -4.84
C ILE A 262 27.24 -4.85 -4.37
N ASP A 263 27.05 -3.68 -4.97
CA ASP A 263 27.64 -2.43 -4.53
C ASP A 263 26.58 -1.61 -3.75
N SER A 264 26.74 -1.55 -2.43
CA SER A 264 25.85 -0.76 -1.56
C SER A 264 26.01 0.76 -1.71
N PHE A 265 27.07 1.22 -2.38
CA PHE A 265 27.39 2.64 -2.58
C PHE A 265 26.92 3.16 -3.95
N ALA A 266 26.32 2.28 -4.76
CA ALA A 266 25.79 2.61 -6.07
C ALA A 266 24.90 3.87 -6.04
N ARG A 267 24.97 4.63 -7.14
CA ARG A 267 24.18 5.84 -7.39
C ARG A 267 24.34 6.90 -6.27
N ASN A 268 25.58 7.09 -5.82
CA ASN A 268 25.92 8.01 -4.73
C ASN A 268 25.17 7.63 -3.44
N HIS A 269 25.42 6.40 -2.99
CA HIS A 269 24.85 5.81 -1.79
C HIS A 269 23.31 5.90 -1.71
N MET A 270 22.65 5.67 -2.84
CA MET A 270 21.21 5.87 -2.98
C MET A 270 20.41 4.99 -2.01
N ALA A 271 20.86 3.77 -1.75
CA ALA A 271 20.21 2.84 -0.80
C ALA A 271 20.04 3.49 0.59
N ILE A 272 21.13 4.05 1.15
CA ILE A 272 21.08 4.75 2.44
C ILE A 272 20.25 6.03 2.35
N ARG A 273 20.38 6.81 1.27
CA ARG A 273 19.62 8.06 1.11
C ARG A 273 18.12 7.82 1.03
N ARG A 274 17.67 6.75 0.36
CA ARG A 274 16.25 6.39 0.30
C ARG A 274 15.77 5.78 1.61
N ALA A 275 16.59 4.94 2.24
CA ALA A 275 16.30 4.42 3.59
C ALA A 275 16.10 5.57 4.60
N SER A 276 16.92 6.62 4.51
CA SER A 276 16.86 7.75 5.45
C SER A 276 15.63 8.65 5.26
N LYS A 277 14.93 8.60 4.12
CA LYS A 277 13.78 9.47 3.85
C LYS A 277 12.52 9.10 4.61
N LYS A 278 12.35 7.84 5.00
CA LYS A 278 11.18 7.41 5.77
C LYS A 278 11.62 7.23 7.23
N ASN A 279 10.99 7.96 8.15
CA ASN A 279 11.32 8.02 9.60
C ASN A 279 11.33 6.66 10.37
N ARG A 280 11.17 5.51 9.69
CA ARG A 280 11.08 4.17 10.30
C ARG A 280 12.20 3.20 9.88
N GLN A 281 13.21 3.63 9.11
CA GLN A 281 14.18 2.72 8.47
C GLN A 281 15.57 2.73 9.13
N TRP A 282 15.61 2.91 10.46
CA TRP A 282 16.86 3.02 11.22
C TRP A 282 17.76 1.78 11.10
N GLU A 283 17.17 0.58 11.07
CA GLU A 283 17.94 -0.66 11.01
C GLU A 283 18.67 -0.81 9.68
N VAL A 284 18.01 -0.54 8.55
CA VAL A 284 18.63 -0.59 7.22
C VAL A 284 19.73 0.45 7.08
N VAL A 285 19.51 1.68 7.55
CA VAL A 285 20.55 2.72 7.56
C VAL A 285 21.75 2.26 8.40
N THR A 286 21.52 1.72 9.60
CA THR A 286 22.60 1.20 10.45
C THR A 286 23.37 0.05 9.78
N LEU A 287 22.66 -0.85 9.10
CA LEU A 287 23.26 -1.98 8.38
C LEU A 287 24.17 -1.52 7.24
N LEU A 288 23.68 -0.61 6.39
CA LEU A 288 24.41 -0.09 5.24
C LEU A 288 25.58 0.83 5.68
N SER A 289 25.38 1.68 6.69
CA SER A 289 26.47 2.48 7.27
C SER A 289 27.51 1.59 7.98
N GLY A 290 27.10 0.51 8.61
CA GLY A 290 28.02 -0.48 9.18
C GLY A 290 28.88 -1.15 8.09
N ARG A 291 28.32 -1.39 6.90
CA ARG A 291 29.08 -1.89 5.75
C ARG A 291 30.10 -0.87 5.24
N GLU A 292 29.75 0.42 5.18
CA GLU A 292 30.72 1.50 4.87
C GLU A 292 31.91 1.47 5.82
N LEU A 293 31.65 1.39 7.13
CA LEU A 293 32.71 1.38 8.12
C LEU A 293 33.57 0.11 8.04
N GLN A 294 32.97 -1.06 7.75
CA GLN A 294 33.73 -2.30 7.54
C GLN A 294 34.66 -2.23 6.33
N GLU A 295 34.22 -1.60 5.23
CA GLU A 295 35.07 -1.44 4.04
C GLU A 295 36.16 -0.38 4.25
N ALA A 296 35.88 0.68 5.02
CA ALA A 296 36.84 1.72 5.32
C ALA A 296 37.91 1.28 6.34
N TRP A 297 37.48 0.64 7.43
CA TRP A 297 38.33 0.32 8.58
C TRP A 297 38.85 -1.12 8.56
N GLY A 298 38.29 -1.97 7.71
CA GLY A 298 38.48 -3.42 7.78
C GLY A 298 37.69 -4.04 8.93
N LEU A 299 37.50 -5.37 8.83
CA LEU A 299 36.67 -6.12 9.77
C LEU A 299 37.17 -6.07 11.22
N ASP A 300 38.49 -6.10 11.43
CA ASP A 300 39.09 -6.13 12.76
C ASP A 300 38.86 -4.82 13.53
N LEU A 301 39.26 -3.68 12.95
CA LEU A 301 39.05 -2.37 13.57
C LEU A 301 37.55 -2.10 13.79
N TYR A 302 36.69 -2.39 12.80
CA TYR A 302 35.24 -2.25 12.96
C TYR A 302 34.67 -3.10 14.10
N THR A 303 35.15 -4.34 14.26
CA THR A 303 34.70 -5.25 15.33
C THR A 303 35.14 -4.73 16.69
N GLN A 304 36.40 -4.29 16.81
CA GLN A 304 36.93 -3.69 18.05
C GLN A 304 36.14 -2.43 18.44
N THR A 305 35.88 -1.51 17.49
CA THR A 305 35.09 -0.31 17.78
C THR A 305 33.67 -0.67 18.20
N SER A 306 33.03 -1.64 17.52
CA SER A 306 31.68 -2.12 17.84
C SER A 306 31.60 -2.77 19.24
N GLU A 307 32.64 -3.49 19.65
CA GLU A 307 32.74 -4.07 20.99
C GLU A 307 32.88 -2.99 22.07
N MET A 308 33.71 -1.99 21.83
CA MET A 308 33.88 -0.85 22.73
C MET A 308 32.61 0.00 22.82
N GLU A 309 31.88 0.15 21.72
CA GLU A 309 30.60 0.87 21.66
C GLU A 309 29.54 0.17 22.51
N ARG A 310 29.43 -1.17 22.43
CA ARG A 310 28.56 -1.97 23.31
C ARG A 310 28.87 -1.80 24.80
N ARG A 311 30.10 -1.40 25.14
CA ARG A 311 30.55 -1.10 26.51
C ARG A 311 30.46 0.40 26.84
N ASN A 312 29.92 1.24 25.95
CA ASN A 312 29.89 2.70 26.05
C ASN A 312 31.27 3.35 26.27
N ASN A 313 32.34 2.74 25.77
CA ASN A 313 33.71 3.22 25.98
C ASN A 313 34.17 4.15 24.84
N TYR A 314 33.47 5.28 24.66
CA TYR A 314 33.74 6.23 23.59
C TYR A 314 35.13 6.88 23.68
N GLY A 315 35.70 7.03 24.88
CA GLY A 315 37.07 7.51 25.06
C GLY A 315 38.13 6.55 24.51
N ALA A 316 37.94 5.24 24.69
CA ALA A 316 38.82 4.24 24.09
C ALA A 316 38.68 4.17 22.57
N ILE A 317 37.45 4.31 22.05
CA ILE A 317 37.21 4.40 20.60
C ILE A 317 37.95 5.61 20.02
N GLU A 318 37.85 6.77 20.68
CA GLU A 318 38.54 8.00 20.26
C GLU A 318 40.06 7.80 20.20
N GLN A 319 40.66 7.19 21.23
CA GLN A 319 42.10 6.89 21.26
C GLN A 319 42.52 5.87 20.19
N LEU A 320 41.70 4.83 19.98
CA LEU A 320 41.96 3.80 18.98
C LEU A 320 41.97 4.42 17.58
N LEU A 321 40.91 5.15 17.21
CA LEU A 321 40.81 5.75 15.87
C LEU A 321 41.87 6.83 15.63
N LEU A 322 42.29 7.58 16.66
CA LEU A 322 43.38 8.55 16.53
C LEU A 322 44.75 7.91 16.24
N SER A 323 44.97 6.68 16.71
CA SER A 323 46.27 5.98 16.60
C SER A 323 46.33 4.94 15.48
N HIS A 324 45.18 4.52 14.95
CA HIS A 324 45.10 3.41 14.01
C HIS A 324 45.26 3.86 12.54
N PRO A 325 46.17 3.26 11.76
CA PRO A 325 46.45 3.70 10.38
C PRO A 325 45.28 3.48 9.40
N LEU A 326 44.40 2.51 9.67
CA LEU A 326 43.19 2.26 8.85
C LEU A 326 42.04 3.23 9.13
N ALA A 327 42.13 4.09 10.14
CA ALA A 327 41.18 5.18 10.33
C ALA A 327 41.51 6.35 9.36
N ASP A 328 41.77 6.03 8.08
CA ASP A 328 42.01 7.05 7.06
C ASP A 328 40.78 7.96 7.00
N PRO A 329 40.97 9.28 7.05
CA PRO A 329 39.84 10.16 7.21
C PRO A 329 39.19 10.58 5.89
N SER A 330 39.77 10.18 4.75
CA SER A 330 39.31 10.52 3.40
C SER A 330 38.63 9.38 2.64
N VAL A 331 38.63 8.16 3.19
CA VAL A 331 38.02 7.00 2.54
C VAL A 331 36.48 6.99 2.70
N ILE A 332 35.80 6.37 1.73
CA ILE A 332 34.35 6.09 1.72
C ILE A 332 33.52 7.28 2.23
N ASP A 333 33.47 8.35 1.43
CA ASP A 333 32.74 9.58 1.74
C ASP A 333 33.01 10.10 3.15
N ASN A 334 34.28 10.10 3.55
CA ASN A 334 34.76 10.61 4.85
C ASN A 334 33.98 9.97 6.03
N CYS A 335 33.75 8.66 5.98
CA CYS A 335 32.92 7.97 6.99
C CYS A 335 33.40 8.16 8.43
N THR A 336 34.71 8.33 8.63
CA THR A 336 35.32 8.49 9.95
C THR A 336 34.88 9.79 10.64
N ILE A 337 34.83 10.94 9.94
CA ILE A 337 34.35 12.20 10.54
C ILE A 337 32.84 12.15 10.80
N ARG A 338 32.07 11.50 9.92
CA ARG A 338 30.63 11.31 10.10
C ARG A 338 30.34 10.47 11.35
N TYR A 339 31.03 9.34 11.51
CA TYR A 339 30.94 8.50 12.70
C TYR A 339 31.37 9.24 13.97
N ALA A 340 32.51 9.95 13.92
CA ALA A 340 32.99 10.72 15.06
C ALA A 340 32.00 11.80 15.51
N SER A 341 31.33 12.46 14.55
CA SER A 341 30.30 13.46 14.81
C SER A 341 29.04 12.85 15.42
N ASP A 342 28.57 11.71 14.88
CA ASP A 342 27.43 10.95 15.40
C ASP A 342 27.65 10.44 16.83
N ARG A 343 28.88 10.04 17.16
CA ARG A 343 29.24 9.53 18.51
C ARG A 343 29.74 10.61 19.47
N GLY A 344 29.96 11.83 19.00
CA GLY A 344 30.44 12.95 19.81
C GLY A 344 31.91 12.87 20.21
N LEU A 345 32.76 12.29 19.36
CA LEU A 345 34.20 12.17 19.56
C LEU A 345 34.90 13.49 19.17
N ILE A 346 34.79 14.49 20.04
CA ILE A 346 35.23 15.87 19.78
C ILE A 346 36.71 15.96 19.40
N LYS A 347 37.61 15.28 20.11
CA LYS A 347 39.06 15.38 19.85
C LYS A 347 39.41 14.72 18.53
N LEU A 348 38.72 13.63 18.18
CA LEU A 348 38.87 13.02 16.88
C LEU A 348 38.43 13.99 15.78
N VAL A 349 37.24 14.60 15.85
CA VAL A 349 36.80 15.57 14.84
C VAL A 349 37.74 16.76 14.72
N GLN A 350 38.22 17.33 15.83
CA GLN A 350 39.23 18.41 15.82
C GLN A 350 40.50 18.00 15.06
N THR A 351 40.99 16.79 15.31
CA THR A 351 42.18 16.25 14.64
C THR A 351 41.92 16.00 13.16
N LEU A 352 40.75 15.44 12.81
CA LEU A 352 40.36 15.14 11.44
C LEU A 352 40.21 16.41 10.60
N MET A 353 39.56 17.45 11.13
CA MET A 353 39.37 18.72 10.43
C MET A 353 40.68 19.44 10.12
N SER A 354 41.75 19.19 10.88
CA SER A 354 43.08 19.72 10.60
C SER A 354 43.76 19.06 9.38
N ASN A 355 43.23 17.92 8.90
CA ASN A 355 43.76 17.21 7.75
C ASN A 355 43.07 17.69 6.45
N PRO A 356 43.82 18.19 5.45
CA PRO A 356 43.24 18.76 4.23
C PRO A 356 42.49 17.74 3.36
N ARG A 357 42.74 16.42 3.55
CA ARG A 357 42.02 15.37 2.81
C ARG A 357 40.59 15.15 3.32
N VAL A 358 40.25 15.71 4.48
CA VAL A 358 38.93 15.53 5.09
C VAL A 358 37.97 16.54 4.51
N ASP A 359 36.89 16.04 3.93
CA ASP A 359 35.74 16.83 3.50
C ASP A 359 34.60 16.69 4.53
N PRO A 360 34.38 17.71 5.38
CA PRO A 360 33.29 17.69 6.36
C PRO A 360 31.91 17.87 5.71
N SER A 361 31.84 18.23 4.42
CA SER A 361 30.59 18.40 3.65
C SER A 361 30.08 17.11 3.02
N ALA A 362 30.83 16.00 3.16
CA ALA A 362 30.49 14.71 2.59
C ALA A 362 29.04 14.26 2.93
N ARG A 363 28.38 13.64 1.95
CA ARG A 363 27.00 13.13 2.02
C ARG A 363 25.97 14.18 2.45
N ASP A 364 26.03 15.32 1.79
CA ASP A 364 25.17 16.47 2.07
C ASP A 364 25.32 16.93 3.53
N ASN A 365 26.56 17.21 3.96
CA ASN A 365 26.90 17.69 5.31
C ASN A 365 26.40 16.76 6.41
N GLU A 366 26.58 15.46 6.21
CA GLU A 366 26.03 14.45 7.10
C GLU A 366 26.55 14.57 8.54
N ALA A 367 27.83 14.88 8.71
CA ALA A 367 28.47 15.07 10.01
C ALA A 367 27.72 16.07 10.93
N ILE A 368 27.41 17.27 10.41
CA ILE A 368 26.70 18.29 11.20
C ILE A 368 25.22 17.94 11.38
N ARG A 369 24.58 17.30 10.39
CA ARG A 369 23.19 16.85 10.51
C ARG A 369 23.01 15.87 11.66
N TRP A 370 23.90 14.87 11.79
CA TRP A 370 23.86 13.92 12.92
C TRP A 370 24.15 14.59 14.26
N ALA A 371 25.22 15.39 14.33
CA ALA A 371 25.56 16.11 15.56
C ALA A 371 24.41 16.99 16.07
N ALA A 372 23.73 17.69 15.16
CA ALA A 372 22.61 18.56 15.50
C ALA A 372 21.38 17.76 15.95
N ARG A 373 21.06 16.69 15.24
CA ARG A 373 19.91 15.81 15.52
C ARG A 373 20.02 15.10 16.88
N ASP A 374 21.24 14.74 17.28
CA ASP A 374 21.53 14.07 18.55
C ASP A 374 21.82 15.06 19.69
N GLY A 375 21.68 16.37 19.45
CA GLY A 375 21.80 17.41 20.47
C GLY A 375 23.24 17.72 20.92
N ARG A 376 24.24 17.37 20.10
CA ARG A 376 25.66 17.54 20.44
C ARG A 376 26.13 18.97 20.15
N ARG A 377 25.75 19.93 21.00
CA ARG A 377 26.05 21.37 20.86
C ARG A 377 27.53 21.64 20.53
N ASP A 378 28.45 21.16 21.35
CA ASP A 378 29.89 21.41 21.18
C ASP A 378 30.43 20.88 19.84
N MET A 379 29.86 19.76 19.36
CA MET A 379 30.21 19.19 18.06
C MET A 379 29.68 20.04 16.90
N VAL A 380 28.45 20.55 17.01
CA VAL A 380 27.88 21.48 16.03
C VAL A 380 28.69 22.77 15.99
N GLU A 381 29.02 23.34 17.15
CA GLU A 381 29.85 24.53 17.25
C GLU A 381 31.21 24.33 16.58
N LEU A 382 31.88 23.22 16.88
CA LEU A 382 33.14 22.84 16.24
C LEU A 382 33.02 22.73 14.71
N LEU A 383 32.02 21.99 14.20
CA LEU A 383 31.85 21.77 12.77
C LEU A 383 31.54 23.08 12.02
N LEU A 384 30.76 23.99 12.64
CA LEU A 384 30.44 25.29 12.05
C LEU A 384 31.66 26.22 11.88
N THR A 385 32.77 25.95 12.59
CA THR A 385 34.03 26.70 12.41
C THR A 385 34.67 26.47 11.04
N ASP A 386 34.38 25.33 10.37
CA ASP A 386 34.86 25.07 9.02
C ASP A 386 33.95 25.73 7.99
N PRO A 387 34.47 26.62 7.12
CA PRO A 387 33.65 27.28 6.10
C PRO A 387 33.10 26.31 5.04
N ARG A 388 33.67 25.11 4.90
CA ARG A 388 33.18 24.09 3.96
C ARG A 388 31.90 23.40 4.45
N VAL A 389 31.59 23.48 5.74
CA VAL A 389 30.33 22.95 6.28
C VAL A 389 29.20 23.89 5.92
N ASP A 390 28.24 23.37 5.15
CA ASP A 390 27.00 24.03 4.80
C ASP A 390 25.86 23.51 5.69
N PRO A 391 25.43 24.27 6.71
CA PRO A 391 24.35 23.83 7.59
C PRO A 391 22.96 23.89 6.92
N SER A 392 22.83 24.49 5.73
CA SER A 392 21.59 24.58 4.95
C SER A 392 21.35 23.39 4.01
N ALA A 393 22.29 22.45 3.94
CA ALA A 393 22.19 21.26 3.11
C ALA A 393 20.89 20.47 3.37
N ARG A 394 20.34 19.86 2.29
CA ARG A 394 19.07 19.11 2.29
C ARG A 394 17.88 19.90 2.84
N ASN A 395 17.73 21.14 2.38
CA ASN A 395 16.68 22.05 2.84
C ASN A 395 16.75 22.23 4.36
N SER A 396 17.93 22.63 4.84
CA SER A 396 18.26 22.86 6.26
C SER A 396 17.83 21.71 7.16
N GLU A 397 18.13 20.48 6.76
CA GLU A 397 17.80 19.29 7.58
C GLU A 397 18.48 19.34 8.95
N THR A 398 19.62 20.01 9.07
CA THR A 398 20.35 20.25 10.33
C THR A 398 19.46 20.89 11.40
N ILE A 399 18.84 22.05 11.13
CA ILE A 399 17.97 22.72 12.10
C ILE A 399 16.62 22.02 12.25
N ARG A 400 16.07 21.46 11.17
CA ARG A 400 14.80 20.70 11.24
C ARG A 400 14.93 19.46 12.13
N GLY A 401 16.03 18.70 11.99
CA GLY A 401 16.33 17.52 12.79
C GLY A 401 16.55 17.86 14.26
N ALA A 402 17.30 18.91 14.55
CA ALA A 402 17.48 19.42 15.93
C ALA A 402 16.15 19.88 16.55
N ALA A 403 15.31 20.58 15.79
CA ALA A 403 14.00 21.03 16.25
C ALA A 403 13.05 19.85 16.54
N PHE A 404 13.03 18.83 15.67
CA PHE A 404 12.21 17.64 15.83
C PHE A 404 12.57 16.84 17.09
N ASN A 405 13.87 16.71 17.40
CA ASN A 405 14.36 16.00 18.59
C ASN A 405 14.47 16.89 19.85
N LEU A 406 13.97 18.13 19.81
CA LEU A 406 13.93 19.04 20.96
C LEU A 406 15.31 19.46 21.48
N CYS A 407 16.30 19.51 20.59
CA CYS A 407 17.65 19.96 20.89
C CYS A 407 17.69 21.50 20.92
N HIS A 408 17.05 22.10 21.93
CA HIS A 408 16.86 23.56 22.03
C HIS A 408 18.17 24.35 21.95
N GLU A 409 19.22 23.91 22.65
CA GLU A 409 20.53 24.59 22.64
C GLU A 409 21.20 24.55 21.26
N VAL A 410 21.02 23.45 20.53
CA VAL A 410 21.52 23.33 19.14
C VAL A 410 20.73 24.25 18.21
N VAL A 411 19.40 24.29 18.34
CA VAL A 411 18.58 25.20 17.52
C VAL A 411 18.93 26.65 17.81
N GLU A 412 19.11 27.01 19.08
CA GLU A 412 19.57 28.35 19.48
C GLU A 412 20.91 28.70 18.82
N LEU A 413 21.90 27.81 18.93
CA LEU A 413 23.19 27.97 18.25
C LEU A 413 23.04 28.11 16.73
N LEU A 414 22.28 27.24 16.08
CA LEU A 414 22.09 27.25 14.62
C LEU A 414 21.41 28.53 14.14
N LEU A 415 20.45 29.07 14.90
CA LEU A 415 19.79 30.33 14.54
C LEU A 415 20.74 31.53 14.59
N THR A 416 21.83 31.48 15.37
CA THR A 416 22.87 32.53 15.34
C THR A 416 23.72 32.51 14.06
N ASP A 417 23.76 31.38 13.33
CA ASP A 417 24.50 31.27 12.08
C ASP A 417 23.64 31.76 10.90
N SER A 418 24.12 32.80 10.22
CA SER A 418 23.45 33.39 9.06
C SER A 418 23.30 32.44 7.86
N ARG A 419 24.12 31.39 7.76
CA ARG A 419 24.06 30.38 6.69
C ARG A 419 22.88 29.44 6.86
N VAL A 420 22.32 29.32 8.06
CA VAL A 420 21.16 28.46 8.32
C VAL A 420 19.90 29.12 7.77
N ASP A 421 19.11 28.38 7.00
CA ASP A 421 17.78 28.81 6.59
C ASP A 421 16.70 28.12 7.46
N PRO A 422 16.14 28.79 8.48
CA PRO A 422 15.08 28.23 9.31
C PRO A 422 13.70 28.21 8.62
N SER A 423 13.58 28.86 7.45
CA SER A 423 12.34 28.91 6.65
C SER A 423 12.20 27.73 5.68
N ALA A 424 13.22 26.87 5.60
CA ALA A 424 13.28 25.75 4.69
C ALA A 424 12.05 24.83 4.76
N GLU A 425 11.65 24.30 3.60
CA GLU A 425 10.50 23.40 3.44
C GLU A 425 9.20 24.01 3.97
N TRP A 426 8.98 25.28 3.60
CA TRP A 426 7.82 26.06 4.00
C TRP A 426 7.68 26.11 5.54
N ASN A 427 8.77 26.48 6.21
CA ASN A 427 8.86 26.60 7.67
C ASN A 427 8.49 25.28 8.39
N ALA A 428 8.99 24.15 7.89
CA ALA A 428 8.65 22.83 8.43
C ALA A 428 8.97 22.70 9.92
N ALA A 429 10.08 23.28 10.40
CA ALA A 429 10.50 23.20 11.80
C ALA A 429 9.43 23.73 12.77
N ILE A 430 8.89 24.93 12.52
CA ILE A 430 7.85 25.51 13.38
C ILE A 430 6.50 24.80 13.21
N ARG A 431 6.18 24.33 11.99
CA ARG A 431 4.95 23.58 11.72
C ARG A 431 4.92 22.23 12.45
N ASP A 432 6.02 21.49 12.44
CA ASP A 432 6.16 20.22 13.15
C ASP A 432 6.17 20.43 14.67
N ALA A 433 6.87 21.47 15.15
CA ALA A 433 6.86 21.85 16.55
C ALA A 433 5.44 22.23 17.01
N ALA A 434 4.66 22.94 16.19
CA ALA A 434 3.30 23.32 16.51
C ALA A 434 2.34 22.12 16.54
N LEU A 435 2.43 21.21 15.55
CA LEU A 435 1.70 19.94 15.50
C LEU A 435 1.91 19.11 16.77
N LEU A 436 3.17 18.95 17.17
CA LEU A 436 3.57 18.17 18.33
C LEU A 436 3.40 18.91 19.67
N GLY A 437 2.94 20.17 19.66
CA GLY A 437 2.70 20.96 20.87
C GLY A 437 3.97 21.39 21.61
N ARG A 438 5.10 21.53 20.90
CA ARG A 438 6.43 21.82 21.48
C ARG A 438 6.59 23.32 21.77
N TYR A 439 5.92 23.80 22.81
CA TYR A 439 5.87 25.22 23.20
C TYR A 439 7.24 25.91 23.22
N GLN A 440 8.23 25.33 23.91
CA GLN A 440 9.56 25.93 24.03
C GLN A 440 10.27 26.06 22.66
N MET A 441 10.10 25.06 21.79
CA MET A 441 10.68 25.07 20.45
C MET A 441 10.01 26.10 19.54
N VAL A 442 8.67 26.20 19.57
CA VAL A 442 7.93 27.23 18.83
C VAL A 442 8.37 28.63 19.30
N ARG A 443 8.51 28.84 20.61
CA ARG A 443 8.97 30.14 21.14
C ARG A 443 10.36 30.50 20.67
N LEU A 444 11.27 29.53 20.65
CA LEU A 444 12.64 29.72 20.17
C LEU A 444 12.66 30.07 18.67
N LEU A 445 11.90 29.33 17.86
CA LEU A 445 11.84 29.57 16.41
C LEU A 445 11.20 30.92 16.06
N LEU A 446 10.11 31.31 16.74
CA LEU A 446 9.45 32.60 16.52
C LEU A 446 10.33 33.81 16.85
N ALA A 447 11.32 33.63 17.74
CA ALA A 447 12.26 34.69 18.08
C ALA A 447 13.18 35.06 16.90
N ASP A 448 13.36 34.17 15.92
CA ASP A 448 14.10 34.48 14.70
C ASP A 448 13.17 35.11 13.64
N PRO A 449 13.48 36.33 13.15
CA PRO A 449 12.62 37.01 12.19
C PRO A 449 12.53 36.32 10.82
N ARG A 450 13.47 35.42 10.48
CA ARG A 450 13.46 34.65 9.23
C ARG A 450 12.43 33.52 9.27
N VAL A 451 11.95 33.11 10.45
CA VAL A 451 10.88 32.12 10.57
C VAL A 451 9.55 32.82 10.31
N ASP A 452 8.84 32.38 9.28
CA ASP A 452 7.49 32.84 8.95
C ASP A 452 6.44 31.87 9.52
N PRO A 453 5.73 32.23 10.61
CA PRO A 453 4.70 31.38 11.18
C PRO A 453 3.44 31.25 10.31
N SER A 454 3.29 32.11 9.29
CA SER A 454 2.14 32.12 8.38
C SER A 454 2.28 31.22 7.15
N ALA A 455 3.44 30.58 7.00
CA ALA A 455 3.75 29.76 5.85
C ALA A 455 2.69 28.68 5.55
N ARG A 456 2.47 28.46 4.25
CA ARG A 456 1.51 27.49 3.68
C ARG A 456 0.08 27.68 4.21
N GLY A 457 -0.33 28.94 4.33
CA GLY A 457 -1.64 29.36 4.78
C GLY A 457 -1.88 28.99 6.24
N ASN A 458 -1.06 29.56 7.13
CA ASN A 458 -1.14 29.39 8.57
C ASN A 458 -1.15 27.92 9.02
N GLU A 459 -0.37 27.04 8.39
CA GLU A 459 -0.45 25.61 8.72
C GLU A 459 0.02 25.31 10.15
N ALA A 460 1.06 25.99 10.65
CA ALA A 460 1.50 25.83 12.04
C ALA A 460 0.36 26.15 13.02
N PHE A 461 -0.38 27.22 12.75
CA PHE A 461 -1.57 27.61 13.51
C PHE A 461 -2.70 26.58 13.37
N ARG A 462 -3.04 26.14 12.15
CA ARG A 462 -4.07 25.10 11.92
C ARG A 462 -3.72 23.75 12.55
N HIS A 463 -2.45 23.37 12.59
CA HIS A 463 -1.97 22.20 13.30
C HIS A 463 -2.16 22.33 14.81
N ALA A 464 -1.80 23.47 15.40
CA ALA A 464 -1.99 23.74 16.81
C ALA A 464 -3.49 23.68 17.19
N VAL A 465 -4.38 24.19 16.34
CA VAL A 465 -5.84 24.14 16.53
C VAL A 465 -6.39 22.72 16.44
N SER A 466 -6.10 21.98 15.36
CA SER A 466 -6.65 20.64 15.15
C SER A 466 -6.18 19.60 16.17
N HIS A 467 -5.05 19.84 16.85
CA HIS A 467 -4.47 18.92 17.84
C HIS A 467 -4.60 19.43 19.28
N GLY A 468 -5.40 20.48 19.51
CA GLY A 468 -5.67 21.00 20.85
C GLY A 468 -4.43 21.51 21.59
N ARG A 469 -3.51 22.19 20.89
CA ARG A 469 -2.24 22.66 21.46
C ARG A 469 -2.38 24.07 22.04
N HIS A 470 -3.15 24.22 23.12
CA HIS A 470 -3.55 25.55 23.66
C HIS A 470 -2.38 26.50 23.95
N HIS A 471 -1.28 26.00 24.52
CA HIS A 471 -0.10 26.83 24.86
C HIS A 471 0.63 27.34 23.60
N VAL A 472 0.76 26.49 22.59
CA VAL A 472 1.32 26.88 21.28
C VAL A 472 0.36 27.84 20.57
N LEU A 473 -0.94 27.57 20.63
CA LEU A 473 -1.95 28.39 20.00
C LEU A 473 -1.93 29.83 20.53
N ARG A 474 -1.90 30.01 21.85
CA ARG A 474 -1.76 31.34 22.47
C ARG A 474 -0.48 32.05 22.03
N LEU A 475 0.62 31.31 21.91
CA LEU A 475 1.89 31.85 21.47
C LEU A 475 1.85 32.31 20.01
N LEU A 476 1.23 31.53 19.12
CA LEU A 476 1.05 31.88 17.71
C LEU A 476 0.10 33.08 17.55
N LEU A 477 -1.01 33.13 18.29
CA LEU A 477 -1.94 34.28 18.25
C LEU A 477 -1.29 35.59 18.70
N ALA A 478 -0.32 35.52 19.61
CA ALA A 478 0.44 36.67 20.07
C ALA A 478 1.44 37.20 19.02
N ASP A 479 1.79 36.39 17.99
CA ASP A 479 2.63 36.84 16.90
C ASP A 479 1.79 37.63 15.87
N PRO A 480 2.10 38.90 15.59
CA PRO A 480 1.30 39.73 14.70
C PRO A 480 1.30 39.25 13.24
N ARG A 481 2.24 38.38 12.86
CA ARG A 481 2.31 37.80 11.50
C ARG A 481 1.29 36.69 11.29
N VAL A 482 0.68 36.16 12.37
CA VAL A 482 -0.35 35.13 12.29
C VAL A 482 -1.73 35.77 12.21
N ASP A 483 -2.44 35.51 11.12
CA ASP A 483 -3.84 35.92 10.92
C ASP A 483 -4.82 34.76 11.16
N PRO A 484 -5.48 34.69 12.32
CA PRO A 484 -6.38 33.58 12.62
C PRO A 484 -7.64 33.56 11.72
N SER A 485 -7.91 34.62 10.96
CA SER A 485 -9.03 34.71 10.03
C SER A 485 -8.72 34.15 8.63
N GLU A 486 -7.47 33.74 8.38
CA GLU A 486 -7.05 33.23 7.08
C GLU A 486 -7.92 32.04 6.60
N GLY A 487 -8.24 32.04 5.30
CA GLY A 487 -9.09 31.02 4.69
C GLY A 487 -10.54 31.10 5.12
N GLU A 488 -11.06 32.30 5.37
CA GLU A 488 -12.44 32.53 5.87
C GLU A 488 -12.66 31.86 7.23
N ASN A 489 -11.83 32.25 8.20
CA ASN A 489 -11.81 31.69 9.56
C ASN A 489 -11.76 30.17 9.56
N GLU A 490 -10.88 29.59 8.73
CA GLU A 490 -10.84 28.14 8.56
C GLU A 490 -10.49 27.39 9.84
N ALA A 491 -9.57 27.95 10.62
CA ALA A 491 -9.02 27.27 11.79
C ALA A 491 -10.10 26.88 12.81
N ILE A 492 -11.08 27.75 13.10
CA ILE A 492 -12.12 27.46 14.09
C ILE A 492 -13.00 26.26 13.70
N ARG A 493 -13.10 25.94 12.41
CA ARG A 493 -13.82 24.75 11.91
C ARG A 493 -13.13 23.43 12.26
N PHE A 494 -11.83 23.47 12.55
CA PHE A 494 -11.00 22.32 12.90
C PHE A 494 -10.74 22.20 14.40
N ALA A 495 -11.21 23.13 15.23
CA ALA A 495 -11.11 23.03 16.68
C ALA A 495 -12.06 21.93 17.19
N GLU A 496 -11.50 20.84 17.73
CA GLU A 496 -12.31 19.69 18.19
C GLU A 496 -12.65 19.77 19.67
N ASP A 497 -11.82 20.45 20.46
CA ASP A 497 -11.97 20.55 21.91
C ASP A 497 -12.44 21.96 22.37
N PRO A 498 -13.24 22.04 23.45
CA PRO A 498 -13.72 23.31 24.01
C PRO A 498 -12.61 24.28 24.41
N GLY A 499 -11.46 23.78 24.86
CA GLY A 499 -10.33 24.63 25.28
C GLY A 499 -9.75 25.42 24.12
N THR A 500 -9.63 24.79 22.94
CA THR A 500 -9.13 25.44 21.72
C THR A 500 -10.12 26.48 21.22
N VAL A 501 -11.41 26.16 21.23
CA VAL A 501 -12.48 27.10 20.84
C VAL A 501 -12.46 28.33 21.75
N ARG A 502 -12.30 28.16 23.07
CA ARG A 502 -12.17 29.30 23.99
C ARG A 502 -10.98 30.19 23.67
N VAL A 503 -9.82 29.60 23.33
CA VAL A 503 -8.62 30.38 22.97
C VAL A 503 -8.83 31.14 21.67
N LEU A 504 -9.46 30.52 20.66
CA LEU A 504 -9.75 31.17 19.38
C LEU A 504 -10.77 32.31 19.53
N LEU A 505 -11.89 32.07 20.20
CA LEU A 505 -12.96 33.08 20.40
C LEU A 505 -12.53 34.24 21.31
N ALA A 506 -11.43 34.10 22.04
CA ALA A 506 -10.85 35.21 22.79
C ALA A 506 -10.10 36.21 21.89
N ASP A 507 -9.73 35.83 20.67
CA ASP A 507 -9.14 36.72 19.68
C ASP A 507 -10.25 37.36 18.82
N HIS A 508 -10.36 38.69 18.90
CA HIS A 508 -11.35 39.48 18.18
C HIS A 508 -11.34 39.33 16.65
N ARG A 509 -10.24 38.84 16.07
CA ARG A 509 -10.13 38.58 14.63
C ARG A 509 -10.85 37.31 14.19
N VAL A 510 -11.23 36.44 15.15
CA VAL A 510 -11.92 35.19 14.86
C VAL A 510 -13.43 35.40 14.78
N ASP A 511 -13.99 35.15 13.60
CA ASP A 511 -15.43 35.17 13.37
C ASP A 511 -16.00 33.74 13.27
N PRO A 512 -16.77 33.27 14.28
CA PRO A 512 -17.41 31.95 14.24
C PRO A 512 -18.56 31.85 13.22
N THR A 513 -19.05 32.97 12.68
CA THR A 513 -20.16 33.01 11.71
C THR A 513 -19.71 32.92 10.25
N ALA A 514 -18.41 32.97 10.01
CA ALA A 514 -17.81 32.90 8.68
C ALA A 514 -18.28 31.66 7.89
N GLN A 515 -18.37 31.83 6.56
CA GLN A 515 -18.91 30.83 5.62
C GLN A 515 -20.30 30.29 6.02
N ASP A 516 -21.25 31.17 6.37
CA ASP A 516 -22.62 30.79 6.74
C ASP A 516 -22.66 29.84 7.95
N ASN A 517 -21.98 30.23 9.04
CA ASN A 517 -21.96 29.51 10.32
C ASN A 517 -21.40 28.09 10.24
N ARG A 518 -20.44 27.84 9.35
CA ARG A 518 -19.93 26.49 9.08
C ARG A 518 -19.24 25.83 10.28
N ALA A 519 -18.64 26.62 11.17
CA ALA A 519 -18.09 26.12 12.43
C ALA A 519 -19.19 25.57 13.36
N ILE A 520 -20.33 26.26 13.42
CA ILE A 520 -21.52 25.84 14.17
C ILE A 520 -22.11 24.58 13.54
N GLU A 521 -22.25 24.54 12.21
CA GLU A 521 -22.71 23.35 11.47
C GLU A 521 -21.84 22.12 11.77
N ARG A 522 -20.50 22.28 11.80
CA ARG A 522 -19.55 21.21 12.15
C ARG A 522 -19.74 20.70 13.57
N ALA A 523 -19.94 21.60 14.55
CA ALA A 523 -20.20 21.22 15.94
C ALA A 523 -21.49 20.41 16.06
N VAL A 524 -22.55 20.83 15.35
CA VAL A 524 -23.83 20.10 15.24
C VAL A 524 -23.64 18.74 14.57
N GLN A 525 -22.89 18.68 13.47
CA GLN A 525 -22.66 17.44 12.72
C GLN A 525 -22.00 16.34 13.57
N ARG A 526 -21.11 16.74 14.49
CA ARG A 526 -20.30 15.83 15.30
C ARG A 526 -20.88 15.57 16.70
N ASP A 527 -22.01 16.19 17.06
CA ASP A 527 -22.61 16.14 18.40
C ASP A 527 -21.73 16.76 19.52
N HIS A 528 -20.95 17.80 19.21
CA HIS A 528 -20.08 18.47 20.20
C HIS A 528 -20.85 19.56 20.94
N VAL A 529 -21.66 19.16 21.94
CA VAL A 529 -22.52 20.05 22.74
C VAL A 529 -21.76 21.22 23.36
N GLU A 530 -20.65 20.96 24.05
CA GLU A 530 -19.87 22.02 24.73
C GLU A 530 -19.23 23.01 23.76
N VAL A 531 -18.74 22.53 22.61
CA VAL A 531 -18.20 23.39 21.55
C VAL A 531 -19.31 24.26 20.97
N LEU A 532 -20.49 23.68 20.74
CA LEU A 532 -21.65 24.42 20.27
C LEU A 532 -22.06 25.52 21.24
N GLN A 533 -22.16 25.23 22.54
CA GLN A 533 -22.46 26.23 23.57
C GLN A 533 -21.47 27.40 23.53
N LEU A 534 -20.18 27.12 23.39
CA LEU A 534 -19.15 28.15 23.29
C LEU A 534 -19.33 29.00 22.03
N LEU A 535 -19.59 28.39 20.88
CA LEU A 535 -19.82 29.13 19.64
C LEU A 535 -21.07 30.01 19.74
N LEU A 536 -22.18 29.48 20.24
CA LEU A 536 -23.45 30.22 20.40
C LEU A 536 -23.34 31.40 21.36
N SER A 537 -22.50 31.29 22.40
CA SER A 537 -22.28 32.40 23.33
C SER A 537 -21.51 33.58 22.74
N HIS A 538 -20.93 33.44 21.53
CA HIS A 538 -20.19 34.52 20.90
C HIS A 538 -21.12 35.65 20.39
N PRO A 539 -20.80 36.94 20.63
CA PRO A 539 -21.70 38.06 20.31
C PRO A 539 -22.11 38.18 18.85
N LEU A 540 -21.27 37.73 17.91
CA LEU A 540 -21.57 37.78 16.47
C LEU A 540 -22.65 36.78 16.05
N VAL A 541 -22.95 35.76 16.88
CA VAL A 541 -23.92 34.72 16.53
C VAL A 541 -25.33 35.20 16.83
N GLY A 542 -26.01 35.69 15.79
CA GLY A 542 -27.42 36.07 15.84
C GLY A 542 -28.40 34.89 15.84
N PRO A 543 -29.72 35.15 15.77
CA PRO A 543 -30.72 34.11 15.68
C PRO A 543 -30.69 33.41 14.31
N PHE A 544 -30.84 32.09 14.31
CA PHE A 544 -30.99 31.29 13.10
C PHE A 544 -32.43 31.33 12.59
N LYS A 545 -32.62 31.43 11.27
CA LYS A 545 -33.95 31.26 10.64
C LYS A 545 -34.54 29.89 11.02
N GLN A 546 -35.85 29.81 11.24
CA GLN A 546 -36.53 28.56 11.64
C GLN A 546 -36.29 27.36 10.69
N ASN A 547 -35.95 27.62 9.42
CA ASN A 547 -35.57 26.61 8.42
C ASN A 547 -34.08 26.64 8.07
N SER A 548 -33.21 27.00 9.01
CA SER A 548 -31.76 26.99 8.78
C SER A 548 -31.28 25.56 8.51
N ASN A 549 -30.22 25.43 7.69
CA ASN A 549 -29.57 24.15 7.43
C ASN A 549 -29.10 23.49 8.74
N ILE A 550 -28.68 24.29 9.72
CA ILE A 550 -28.19 23.85 11.04
C ILE A 550 -29.30 23.15 11.86
N MET A 551 -30.49 23.76 11.96
CA MET A 551 -31.62 23.17 12.69
C MET A 551 -32.09 21.87 12.03
N ARG A 552 -32.17 21.85 10.69
CA ARG A 552 -32.52 20.64 9.93
C ARG A 552 -31.49 19.52 10.14
N LEU A 553 -30.19 19.86 10.15
CA LEU A 553 -29.11 18.90 10.37
C LEU A 553 -29.20 18.26 11.77
N ALA A 554 -29.42 19.05 12.82
CA ALA A 554 -29.58 18.57 14.18
C ALA A 554 -30.76 17.59 14.32
N LEU A 555 -31.92 17.94 13.73
CA LEU A 555 -33.11 17.10 13.71
C LEU A 555 -32.91 15.80 12.92
N GLN A 556 -32.27 15.86 11.75
CA GLN A 556 -31.99 14.68 10.92
C GLN A 556 -31.07 13.67 11.62
N ARG A 557 -30.12 14.15 12.43
CA ARG A 557 -29.19 13.29 13.18
C ARG A 557 -29.69 12.87 14.56
N GLY A 558 -30.79 13.46 15.04
CA GLY A 558 -31.40 13.10 16.32
C GLY A 558 -30.67 13.67 17.54
N HIS A 559 -29.88 14.73 17.39
CA HIS A 559 -29.14 15.38 18.47
C HIS A 559 -30.08 16.24 19.34
N LYS A 560 -30.84 15.61 20.25
CA LYS A 560 -31.91 16.26 21.03
C LYS A 560 -31.42 17.45 21.88
N GLU A 561 -30.26 17.31 22.52
CA GLU A 561 -29.67 18.37 23.35
C GLU A 561 -29.25 19.58 22.50
N ILE A 562 -28.69 19.33 21.32
CA ILE A 562 -28.34 20.37 20.35
C ILE A 562 -29.57 21.10 19.82
N VAL A 563 -30.67 20.38 19.54
CA VAL A 563 -31.94 21.00 19.13
C VAL A 563 -32.47 21.94 20.22
N GLN A 564 -32.40 21.52 21.49
CA GLN A 564 -32.79 22.37 22.61
C GLN A 564 -31.91 23.63 22.68
N LEU A 565 -30.58 23.46 22.64
CA LEU A 565 -29.64 24.58 22.68
C LEU A 565 -29.86 25.61 21.56
N LEU A 566 -30.10 25.15 20.33
CA LEU A 566 -30.37 26.04 19.19
C LEU A 566 -31.71 26.77 19.34
N THR A 567 -32.71 26.12 19.95
CA THR A 567 -34.03 26.72 20.19
C THR A 567 -33.94 27.80 21.28
N ASP A 568 -33.28 27.48 22.40
CA ASP A 568 -33.07 28.40 23.51
C ASP A 568 -32.28 29.65 23.07
N HIS A 569 -31.22 29.45 22.26
CA HIS A 569 -30.43 30.55 21.69
C HIS A 569 -31.27 31.47 20.80
N ASN A 570 -32.11 30.89 19.94
CA ASN A 570 -32.99 31.65 19.05
C ASN A 570 -34.02 32.49 19.82
N GLU A 571 -34.63 31.92 20.86
CA GLU A 571 -35.59 32.62 21.73
C GLU A 571 -34.91 33.78 22.46
N HIS A 572 -33.73 33.55 23.02
CA HIS A 572 -32.95 34.57 23.72
C HIS A 572 -32.54 35.71 22.80
N LYS A 573 -31.94 35.41 21.64
CA LYS A 573 -31.48 36.44 20.68
C LYS A 573 -32.63 37.22 20.06
N SER A 574 -33.74 36.57 19.75
CA SER A 574 -34.94 37.25 19.22
C SER A 574 -35.63 38.17 20.26
N ALA A 575 -35.37 37.95 21.55
CA ALA A 575 -35.83 38.82 22.63
C ALA A 575 -34.89 40.03 22.84
N GLU A 576 -33.59 39.89 22.57
CA GLU A 576 -32.63 41.01 22.60
C GLU A 576 -32.81 42.01 21.43
N GLU A 577 -33.36 41.55 20.30
CA GLU A 577 -33.61 42.38 19.10
C GLU A 577 -34.92 43.21 19.16
N LYS A 578 -35.77 43.00 20.18
CA LYS A 578 -37.04 43.73 20.40
C LYS A 578 -36.89 44.78 21.49
#